data_AF-A0A5C8K8J0-F1
#
_entry.id   AF-A0A5C8K8J0-F1
#
_cell.length_a   1.000
_cell.length_b   1.000
_cell.length_c   1.000
_cell.angle_alpha   90.00
_cell.angle_beta   90.00
_cell.angle_gamma   90.00
#
_symmetry.space_group_name_H-M   'P 1'
#
loop_
_entity.id
_entity.type
_entity.pdbx_description
1 polymer ?
#
loop_
_entity_poly.entity_id
_entity_poly.type
_entity_poly.pdbx_seq_one_letter_code
_entity_poly.pdbx_strand_id
1 'polypeptide(L)' 'MAKGFGRHGKKEKVQFFRYARGSVYECLDWNEKCRVRKLLTQEDYTYVFSVLQNSPKMLNSLIKVTNMNLQQ' A
#
# COMPACT_ATOMS: atom_id res chain seq x y z
N MET A 1 4.66 27.90 -17.33
CA MET A 1 4.27 26.94 -16.26
C MET A 1 4.90 25.59 -16.58
N ALA A 2 6.10 25.29 -16.06
CA ALA A 2 6.83 24.05 -16.34
C ALA A 2 7.90 23.78 -15.26
N LYS A 3 7.51 23.74 -13.98
CA LYS A 3 8.42 23.46 -12.86
C LYS A 3 7.68 22.65 -11.78
N GLY A 4 7.39 21.38 -12.05
CA GLY A 4 6.72 20.52 -11.04
C GLY A 4 6.64 19.04 -11.40
N PHE A 5 6.72 18.66 -12.67
CA PHE A 5 6.51 17.28 -13.12
C PHE A 5 7.70 16.31 -12.90
N GLY A 6 8.79 16.73 -12.26
CA GLY A 6 10.04 15.95 -12.21
C GLY A 6 10.58 15.60 -10.83
N ARG A 7 9.90 15.99 -9.73
CA ARG A 7 10.49 15.92 -8.38
C ARG A 7 9.86 14.91 -7.41
N HIS A 8 9.03 13.97 -7.88
CA HIS A 8 8.76 12.75 -7.09
C HIS A 8 9.96 11.79 -7.19
N GLY A 9 11.12 12.25 -6.70
CA GLY A 9 12.36 11.50 -6.69
C GLY A 9 12.16 10.21 -5.92
N LYS A 10 12.78 9.11 -6.38
CA LYS A 10 12.69 7.75 -5.81
C LYS A 10 12.62 7.71 -4.27
N LYS A 11 13.28 8.64 -3.58
CA LYS A 11 13.24 8.83 -2.12
C LYS A 11 11.85 9.09 -1.53
N GLU A 12 11.05 9.99 -2.11
CA GLU A 12 9.69 10.27 -1.62
C GLU A 12 8.77 9.06 -1.77
N LYS A 13 8.88 8.34 -2.90
CA LYS A 13 8.15 7.09 -3.10
C LYS A 13 8.53 6.05 -2.05
N VAL A 14 9.82 5.88 -1.77
CA VAL A 14 10.31 4.96 -0.72
C VAL A 14 9.79 5.39 0.66
N GLN A 15 9.73 6.68 0.94
CA GLN A 15 9.21 7.21 2.20
C GLN A 15 7.70 6.96 2.32
N PHE A 16 6.94 7.19 1.24
CA PHE A 16 5.51 6.84 1.15
C PHE A 16 5.29 5.35 1.38
N PHE A 17 6.09 4.49 0.74
CA PHE A 17 6.02 3.04 0.97
C PHE A 17 6.38 2.65 2.41
N ARG A 18 7.34 3.33 3.06
CA ARG A 18 7.65 3.11 4.48
C ARG A 18 6.48 3.47 5.39
N TYR A 19 5.86 4.64 5.19
CA TYR A 19 4.67 5.05 5.93
C TYR A 19 3.50 4.09 5.69
N ALA A 20 3.21 3.76 4.43
CA ALA A 20 2.18 2.79 4.07
C ALA A 20 2.44 1.42 4.70
N ARG A 21 3.70 0.96 4.75
CA ARG A 21 4.06 -0.29 5.46
C ARG A 21 3.76 -0.19 6.95
N GLY A 22 4.12 0.91 7.60
CA GLY A 22 3.83 1.14 9.02
C GLY A 22 2.33 1.04 9.32
N SER A 23 1.51 1.76 8.56
CA SER A 23 0.06 1.72 8.70
C SER A 23 -0.53 0.34 8.41
N VAL A 24 -0.02 -0.39 7.42
CA VAL A 24 -0.45 -1.77 7.14
C VAL A 24 -0.14 -2.70 8.30
N TYR A 25 1.05 -2.57 8.93
CA TYR A 25 1.40 -3.36 10.11
C TYR A 25 0.50 -3.07 11.30
N GLU A 26 0.13 -1.80 11.53
CA GLU A 26 -0.84 -1.46 12.57
C GLU A 26 -2.22 -2.06 12.25
N CYS A 27 -2.70 -1.97 11.01
CA CYS A 27 -3.95 -2.61 10.61
C CYS A 27 -3.93 -4.13 10.81
N LEU A 28 -2.79 -4.79 10.56
CA LEU A 28 -2.62 -6.22 10.84
C LEU A 28 -2.71 -6.53 12.33
N ASP A 29 -2.07 -5.73 13.18
CA ASP A 29 -2.15 -5.87 14.64
C ASP A 29 -3.59 -5.70 15.16
N TRP A 30 -4.32 -4.71 14.64
CA TRP A 30 -5.74 -4.53 14.93
C TRP A 30 -6.58 -5.73 14.45
N ASN A 31 -6.30 -6.24 13.25
CA ASN A 31 -6.99 -7.41 12.70
C ASN A 31 -6.76 -8.66 13.56
N GLU A 32 -5.54 -8.85 14.06
CA GLU A 32 -5.18 -9.97 14.95
C GLU A 32 -5.87 -9.84 16.32
N LYS A 33 -5.87 -8.64 16.91
CA LYS A 33 -6.61 -8.36 18.16
C LYS A 33 -8.10 -8.60 18.02
N CYS A 34 -8.70 -8.21 16.89
CA CYS A 34 -10.11 -8.47 16.60
C CYS A 34 -10.39 -9.97 16.42
N ARG A 35 -9.47 -10.72 15.79
CA ARG A 35 -9.56 -12.19 15.67
C ARG A 35 -9.51 -12.89 17.03
N VAL A 36 -8.58 -12.50 17.91
CA VAL A 36 -8.46 -13.05 19.27
C VAL A 36 -9.72 -12.80 20.08
N ARG A 37 -10.34 -11.62 19.91
CA ARG A 37 -11.62 -11.27 20.54
C ARG A 37 -12.85 -11.88 19.85
N LYS A 38 -12.66 -12.67 18.79
CA LYS A 38 -13.72 -13.26 17.95
C LYS A 38 -14.72 -12.22 17.41
N LEU A 39 -14.26 -10.98 17.18
CA LEU A 39 -15.04 -9.89 16.61
C LEU A 39 -15.17 -9.99 15.09
N LEU A 40 -14.33 -10.81 14.46
CA LEU A 40 -14.27 -11.03 13.02
C LEU A 40 -14.30 -12.54 12.75
N THR A 41 -14.97 -12.92 11.67
CA THR A 41 -14.89 -14.28 11.10
C THR A 41 -13.55 -14.46 10.38
N GLN A 42 -13.14 -15.72 10.25
CA GLN A 42 -11.89 -16.08 9.56
C GLN A 42 -11.88 -15.61 8.10
N GLU A 43 -13.07 -15.52 7.48
CA GLU A 43 -13.27 -15.04 6.12
C GLU A 43 -12.97 -13.54 6.00
N ASP A 44 -13.53 -12.71 6.88
CA ASP A 44 -13.26 -11.26 6.93
C ASP A 44 -11.78 -10.98 7.20
N TYR A 45 -11.18 -11.73 8.14
CA TYR A 45 -9.74 -11.64 8.42
C TYR A 45 -8.90 -11.89 7.16
N THR A 46 -9.24 -12.95 6.41
CA THR A 46 -8.50 -13.37 5.22
C THR A 46 -8.70 -12.38 4.07
N TYR A 47 -9.92 -11.83 3.91
CA TYR A 47 -10.22 -10.79 2.95
C TYR A 47 -9.39 -9.52 3.20
N VAL A 48 -9.41 -9.01 4.44
CA VAL A 48 -8.63 -7.82 4.83
C VAL A 48 -7.13 -8.07 4.65
N PHE A 49 -6.63 -9.25 5.03
CA PHE A 49 -5.23 -9.63 4.83
C PHE A 49 -4.82 -9.65 3.35
N SER A 50 -5.67 -10.22 2.49
CA SER A 50 -5.43 -10.28 1.04
C SER A 50 -5.43 -8.89 0.39
N VAL A 51 -6.36 -8.01 0.81
CA VAL A 51 -6.42 -6.62 0.34
C VAL A 51 -5.17 -5.85 0.76
N LEU A 52 -4.75 -5.98 2.02
CA LEU A 52 -3.53 -5.34 2.54
C LEU A 52 -2.27 -5.83 1.82
N GLN A 53 -2.19 -7.11 1.43
CA GLN A 53 -1.08 -7.64 0.63
C GLN A 53 -1.09 -7.22 -0.84
N ASN A 54 -2.27 -7.05 -1.45
CA ASN A 54 -2.38 -6.68 -2.87
C ASN A 54 -2.16 -5.19 -3.13
N SER A 55 -2.49 -4.33 -2.16
CA SER A 55 -2.35 -2.87 -2.26
C SER A 55 -0.93 -2.39 -2.66
N PRO A 56 0.17 -2.86 -2.05
CA PRO A 56 1.51 -2.45 -2.46
C PRO A 56 1.93 -2.97 -3.85
N LYS A 57 1.43 -4.13 -4.29
CA LYS A 57 1.71 -4.66 -5.65
C LYS A 57 1.01 -3.81 -6.71
N MET A 58 -0.26 -3.44 -6.46
CA MET A 58 -1.04 -2.63 -7.37
C MET A 58 -0.45 -1.22 -7.53
N LEU A 59 -0.05 -0.58 -6.42
CA LEU A 59 0.65 0.71 -6.44
C LEU A 59 1.97 0.65 -7.21
N ASN A 60 2.78 -0.40 -6.99
CA ASN A 60 4.02 -0.57 -7.73
C ASN A 60 3.78 -0.82 -9.23
N SER A 61 2.74 -1.58 -9.58
CA SER A 61 2.36 -1.83 -10.97
C SER A 61 1.87 -0.55 -11.66
N LEU A 62 1.03 0.25 -10.99
CA LEU A 62 0.58 1.55 -11.49
C LEU A 62 1.74 2.53 -11.66
N ILE A 63 2.67 2.61 -10.69
CA ILE A 63 3.88 3.44 -10.82
C ILE A 63 4.72 3.01 -12.02
N LYS A 64 4.85 1.70 -12.26
CA LYS A 64 5.59 1.15 -13.41
C LYS A 64 4.90 1.52 -14.73
N VAL A 65 3.58 1.35 -14.81
CA VAL A 65 2.77 1.70 -15.99
C VAL A 65 2.82 3.20 -16.27
N THR A 66 2.67 4.06 -15.26
CA THR A 66 2.75 5.52 -15.42
C THR A 66 4.16 5.95 -15.84
N ASN A 67 5.22 5.33 -15.33
CA ASN A 67 6.59 5.58 -15.81
C ASN A 67 6.80 5.13 -17.27
N MET A 68 6.20 4.02 -17.69
CA MET A 68 6.31 3.55 -19.08
C MET A 68 5.54 4.45 -20.05
N ASN A 69 4.38 4.96 -19.66
CA ASN A 69 3.58 5.86 -20.51
C ASN A 69 4.13 7.30 -20.57
N LEU A 70 4.96 7.73 -19.61
CA LEU A 70 5.62 9.05 -19.66
C LEU A 70 6.83 9.10 -20.61
N GLN A 71 7.20 7.98 -21.24
CA GLN A 71 8.28 7.91 -22.23
C GLN A 71 7.79 7.89 -23.69
N GLN A 72 6.50 8.15 -23.93
CA GLN A 72 5.91 8.31 -25.27
C GLN A 72 5.62 9.79 -25.54
#